data_AF-A0A067ST15-F1
#
_entry.id   AF-A0A067ST15-F1
#
_cell.length_a   1.000
_cell.length_b   1.000
_cell.length_c   1.000
_cell.angle_alpha   90.00
_cell.angle_beta   90.00
_cell.angle_gamma   90.00
#
_symmetry.space_group_name_H-M   'P 1'
#
loop_
_entity.id
_entity.type
_entity.pdbx_description
1 polymer ?
#
loop_
_entity_poly.entity_id
_entity_poly.type
_entity_poly.pdbx_seq_one_letter_code
_entity_poly.pdbx_strand_id
1 'polypeptide(L)'
;MIKWGLNNLGYDYEIAAIIGPQSSGKSTILNNAFGTNFAVMDPRERGRTTNGIWLSRDKTHNLLIMDVEGSDSGSRLDDQSFERKAAMFALACSRLLIVNMLEDQVGLYNGGNLGLLRIVFEEHIAMYGKLDKRQVERVYHRPKFLFLIQRLSGRTPLASLSRTVISGLDTVWDSIEKPEEIQDQRLQEYFTFHFESLPDFLHASEQYNSEVNSLRKRFVDKQSSDYLLKDADPNAISADGLDLYMQTIWGALRTNENLNLPGQHELLAQAMCERILTSLLEKYRPKFDAQSAILNEGKVIDDLGSLLRGWKSEILVLYDEEARRYLQSANTEKRYTLVDSCHSEAYKLFTSQLRNLRNSILASFDVVLEDAASKEDSEFDAITSEAKNRHEDAFALVATTTAIEDANWDWQDAFKELNSDLSHRIRASNKERKATEPLTASKDEWVESDKLIASKATLYRDGMLVVEVKVDNYDPFHGLRGRVLIVVRDKDGNAIGVTNELRSSTACGTFDPFCSSDRSDWFTLRFPRSVGRRAAVMDIYQRDGGSLGNVLKKFLEVAKIVVAVRA
;
A
#
# COMPACT_ATOMS: atom_id res chain seq x y z
N MET A 1 -31.06 -3.73 7.21
CA MET A 1 -30.79 -4.45 5.94
C MET A 1 -30.51 -5.95 6.14
N ILE A 2 -29.49 -6.34 6.94
CA ILE A 2 -29.14 -7.76 7.17
C ILE A 2 -30.30 -8.62 7.68
N LYS A 3 -31.01 -8.17 8.74
CA LYS A 3 -32.17 -8.91 9.29
C LYS A 3 -33.32 -9.09 8.29
N TRP A 4 -33.40 -8.21 7.30
CA TRP A 4 -34.36 -8.29 6.21
C TRP A 4 -33.78 -8.99 4.99
N GLY A 5 -32.60 -9.63 5.05
CA GLY A 5 -32.03 -10.38 3.93
C GLY A 5 -31.77 -9.58 2.66
N LEU A 6 -31.65 -8.25 2.75
CA LEU A 6 -31.56 -7.37 1.58
C LEU A 6 -30.15 -7.28 0.99
N ASN A 7 -29.11 -7.55 1.78
CA ASN A 7 -27.71 -7.29 1.41
C ASN A 7 -27.24 -8.00 0.13
N ASN A 8 -27.85 -9.14 -0.22
CA ASN A 8 -27.45 -9.94 -1.39
C ASN A 8 -28.36 -9.72 -2.61
N LEU A 9 -29.34 -8.81 -2.52
CA LEU A 9 -30.30 -8.57 -3.61
C LEU A 9 -29.72 -7.71 -4.73
N GLY A 10 -28.56 -7.07 -4.53
CA GLY A 10 -28.00 -6.13 -5.50
C GLY A 10 -29.01 -5.02 -5.78
N TYR A 11 -29.55 -4.96 -7.00
CA TYR A 11 -30.54 -3.97 -7.43
C TYR A 11 -31.98 -4.47 -7.44
N ASP A 12 -32.22 -5.76 -7.14
CA ASP A 12 -33.56 -6.36 -7.15
C ASP A 12 -34.31 -6.08 -5.85
N TYR A 13 -34.62 -4.81 -5.64
CA TYR A 13 -35.54 -4.35 -4.61
C TYR A 13 -36.32 -3.14 -5.13
N GLU A 14 -37.35 -2.73 -4.41
CA GLU A 14 -38.15 -1.55 -4.76
C GLU A 14 -38.44 -0.75 -3.50
N ILE A 15 -38.65 0.57 -3.64
CA ILE A 15 -39.06 1.43 -2.53
C ILE A 15 -40.27 2.25 -2.93
N ALA A 16 -41.34 2.17 -2.14
CA ALA A 16 -42.51 3.03 -2.23
C ALA A 16 -42.70 3.80 -0.92
N ALA A 17 -43.07 5.06 -1.01
CA ALA A 17 -43.34 5.91 0.16
C ALA A 17 -44.78 6.41 0.14
N ILE A 18 -45.41 6.59 1.30
CA ILE A 18 -46.73 7.21 1.41
C ILE A 18 -46.66 8.55 2.15
N ILE A 19 -47.27 9.57 1.55
CA ILE A 19 -47.46 10.89 2.15
C ILE A 19 -48.95 11.24 2.18
N GLY A 20 -49.34 12.18 3.03
CA GLY A 20 -50.71 12.67 3.11
C GLY A 20 -51.10 13.11 4.52
N PRO A 21 -52.33 13.61 4.73
CA PRO A 21 -52.70 14.31 5.95
C PRO A 21 -52.54 13.45 7.20
N GLN A 22 -52.32 14.07 8.35
CA GLN A 22 -52.31 13.37 9.63
C GLN A 22 -53.66 12.64 9.85
N SER A 23 -53.62 11.44 10.44
CA SER A 23 -54.82 10.66 10.78
C SER A 23 -55.67 10.21 9.59
N SER A 24 -55.12 10.24 8.37
CA SER A 24 -55.83 9.84 7.14
C SER A 24 -55.81 8.33 6.87
N GLY A 25 -55.31 7.48 7.79
CA GLY A 25 -55.31 6.02 7.60
C GLY A 25 -54.16 5.44 6.76
N LYS A 26 -53.08 6.20 6.56
CA LYS A 26 -51.87 5.77 5.81
C LYS A 26 -51.32 4.43 6.30
N SER A 27 -50.93 4.36 7.57
CA SER A 27 -50.34 3.17 8.19
C SER A 27 -51.28 1.96 8.14
N THR A 28 -52.60 2.19 8.24
CA THR A 28 -53.63 1.15 8.08
C THR A 28 -53.62 0.55 6.68
N ILE A 29 -53.60 1.39 5.64
CA ILE A 29 -53.51 0.91 4.25
C ILE A 29 -52.22 0.14 4.04
N LEU A 30 -51.08 0.66 4.52
CA LEU A 30 -49.80 -0.02 4.32
C LEU A 30 -49.78 -1.39 5.00
N ASN A 31 -50.29 -1.49 6.23
CA ASN A 31 -50.38 -2.76 6.95
C ASN A 31 -51.29 -3.76 6.23
N ASN A 32 -52.43 -3.32 5.70
CA ASN A 32 -53.38 -4.18 5.00
C ASN A 32 -52.86 -4.59 3.61
N ALA A 33 -52.29 -3.65 2.85
CA ALA A 33 -51.82 -3.85 1.48
C ALA A 33 -50.51 -4.62 1.42
N PHE A 34 -49.58 -4.38 2.36
CA PHE A 34 -48.20 -4.91 2.34
C PHE A 34 -47.88 -5.89 3.47
N GLY A 35 -48.82 -6.08 4.40
CA GLY A 35 -48.62 -6.92 5.56
C GLY A 35 -47.59 -6.37 6.55
N THR A 36 -47.28 -5.07 6.50
CA THR A 36 -46.38 -4.40 7.43
C THR A 36 -46.97 -4.33 8.85
N ASN A 37 -46.18 -3.82 9.80
CA ASN A 37 -46.59 -3.70 11.20
C ASN A 37 -46.33 -2.29 11.76
N PHE A 38 -46.71 -1.26 11.00
CA PHE A 38 -46.64 0.12 11.46
C PHE A 38 -47.66 0.38 12.58
N ALA A 39 -47.34 1.28 13.50
CA ALA A 39 -48.27 1.69 14.55
C ALA A 39 -49.47 2.41 13.93
N VAL A 40 -50.69 2.07 14.38
CA VAL A 40 -51.94 2.68 13.94
C VAL A 40 -52.59 3.41 15.13
N MET A 41 -53.28 4.52 14.84
CA MET A 41 -53.95 5.34 15.85
C MET A 41 -54.91 4.50 16.69
N ASP A 42 -54.89 4.68 18.02
CA ASP A 42 -55.93 4.13 18.89
C ASP A 42 -57.26 4.84 18.57
N PRO A 43 -58.33 4.12 18.21
CA PRO A 43 -59.65 4.71 17.96
C PRO A 43 -60.22 5.54 19.13
N ARG A 44 -59.70 5.36 20.35
CA ARG A 44 -60.16 6.04 21.57
C ARG A 44 -59.55 7.43 21.76
N GLU A 45 -58.40 7.72 21.16
CA GLU A 45 -57.71 8.99 21.30
C GLU A 45 -57.25 9.52 19.93
N ARG A 46 -57.71 10.71 19.55
CA ARG A 46 -57.20 11.39 18.36
C ARG A 46 -55.87 12.04 18.71
N GLY A 47 -54.78 11.47 18.19
CA GLY A 47 -53.43 11.95 18.43
C GLY A 47 -52.47 11.55 17.32
N ARG A 48 -51.25 12.09 17.37
CA ARG A 48 -50.20 11.75 16.40
C ARG A 48 -49.70 10.33 16.64
N THR A 49 -49.78 9.48 15.62
CA THR A 49 -49.40 8.06 15.72
C THR A 49 -48.03 7.78 15.13
N THR A 50 -47.80 8.26 13.90
CA THR A 50 -46.49 8.15 13.25
C THR A 50 -45.66 9.37 13.61
N ASN A 51 -44.57 9.17 14.35
CA ASN A 51 -43.56 10.19 14.62
C ASN A 51 -42.33 9.88 13.77
N GLY A 52 -41.99 10.76 12.83
CA GLY A 52 -40.88 10.59 11.91
C GLY A 52 -41.21 9.78 10.66
N ILE A 53 -40.17 9.18 10.08
CA ILE A 53 -40.25 8.36 8.87
C ILE A 53 -39.94 6.92 9.27
N TRP A 54 -40.81 6.00 8.91
CA TRP A 54 -40.66 4.57 9.23
C TRP A 54 -40.48 3.76 7.96
N LEU A 55 -39.64 2.74 8.02
CA LEU A 55 -39.39 1.83 6.90
C LEU A 55 -39.73 0.40 7.33
N SER A 56 -40.42 -0.34 6.47
CA SER A 56 -40.72 -1.77 6.67
C SER A 56 -40.62 -2.53 5.35
N ARG A 57 -40.31 -3.82 5.41
CA ARG A 57 -40.28 -4.68 4.22
C ARG A 57 -41.63 -5.38 4.05
N ASP A 58 -42.12 -5.49 2.81
CA ASP A 58 -43.23 -6.37 2.47
C ASP A 58 -42.92 -7.81 2.91
N LYS A 59 -43.95 -8.54 3.35
CA LYS A 59 -43.79 -9.91 3.87
C LYS A 59 -43.25 -10.91 2.85
N THR A 60 -43.46 -10.67 1.56
CA THR A 60 -43.31 -11.67 0.49
C THR A 60 -42.44 -11.22 -0.67
N HIS A 61 -42.26 -9.91 -0.88
CA HIS A 61 -41.52 -9.35 -2.00
C HIS A 61 -40.33 -8.49 -1.52
N ASN A 62 -39.41 -8.19 -2.43
CA ASN A 62 -38.29 -7.27 -2.19
C ASN A 62 -38.74 -5.80 -2.25
N LEU A 63 -39.87 -5.47 -1.64
CA LEU A 63 -40.45 -4.13 -1.62
C LEU A 63 -40.30 -3.52 -0.22
N LEU A 64 -39.73 -2.32 -0.15
CA LEU A 64 -39.63 -1.53 1.05
C LEU A 64 -40.71 -0.45 1.00
N ILE A 65 -41.43 -0.33 2.11
CA ILE A 65 -42.54 0.59 2.30
C ILE A 65 -42.10 1.61 3.33
N MET A 66 -42.18 2.88 2.95
CA MET A 66 -41.87 4.02 3.79
C MET A 66 -43.17 4.72 4.22
N ASP A 67 -43.45 4.74 5.53
CA ASP A 67 -44.55 5.52 6.12
C ASP A 67 -44.02 6.86 6.61
N VAL A 68 -44.46 7.94 5.96
CA VAL A 68 -44.05 9.30 6.31
C VAL A 68 -45.09 9.93 7.25
N GLU A 69 -44.63 10.62 8.29
CA GLU A 69 -45.49 11.41 9.18
C GLU A 69 -46.47 12.29 8.38
N GLY A 70 -47.69 12.39 8.89
CA GLY A 70 -48.74 13.11 8.17
C GLY A 70 -48.58 14.62 8.22
N SER A 71 -48.93 15.27 7.12
CA SER A 71 -48.98 16.73 7.04
C SER A 71 -50.15 17.31 7.84
N ASP A 72 -50.01 18.57 8.25
CA ASP A 72 -51.05 19.41 8.87
C ASP A 72 -51.35 19.08 10.34
N SER A 73 -50.31 18.87 11.16
CA SER A 73 -50.43 19.04 12.61
C SER A 73 -50.47 20.53 12.92
N GLY A 74 -51.64 21.07 13.25
CA GLY A 74 -51.86 22.51 13.51
C GLY A 74 -51.14 23.09 14.74
N SER A 75 -49.94 22.61 15.12
CA SER A 75 -49.28 22.95 16.38
C SER A 75 -47.88 23.56 16.31
N ARG A 76 -47.12 23.63 15.19
CA ARG A 76 -45.84 24.41 15.14
C ARG A 76 -45.45 24.94 13.75
N LEU A 77 -44.73 26.07 13.70
CA LEU A 77 -44.01 26.57 12.52
C LEU A 77 -42.84 25.64 12.10
N ASP A 78 -42.26 24.90 13.06
CA ASP A 78 -41.21 23.90 12.79
C ASP A 78 -41.73 22.69 11.98
N ASP A 79 -43.02 22.37 12.06
CA ASP A 79 -43.62 21.19 11.44
C ASP A 79 -43.57 21.26 9.91
N GLN A 80 -43.75 22.45 9.31
CA GLN A 80 -43.62 22.65 7.86
C GLN A 80 -42.20 22.37 7.35
N SER A 81 -41.17 22.67 8.16
CA SER A 81 -39.78 22.39 7.81
C SER A 81 -39.50 20.88 7.81
N PHE A 82 -40.11 20.15 8.75
CA PHE A 82 -39.99 18.70 8.84
C PHE A 82 -40.77 18.01 7.71
N GLU A 83 -42.01 18.42 7.45
CA GLU A 83 -42.84 17.88 6.36
C GLU A 83 -42.14 18.02 5.01
N ARG A 84 -41.55 19.19 4.73
CA ARG A 84 -40.74 19.41 3.52
C ARG A 84 -39.57 18.43 3.44
N LYS A 85 -38.78 18.30 4.51
CA LYS A 85 -37.63 17.38 4.55
C LYS A 85 -38.05 15.92 4.40
N ALA A 86 -39.15 15.54 5.02
CA ALA A 86 -39.66 14.17 4.99
C ALA A 86 -40.20 13.79 3.60
N ALA A 87 -40.91 14.71 2.93
CA ALA A 87 -41.36 14.52 1.56
C ALA A 87 -40.18 14.48 0.57
N MET A 88 -39.18 15.35 0.72
CA MET A 88 -37.96 15.29 -0.08
C MET A 88 -37.20 13.98 0.12
N PHE A 89 -37.04 13.53 1.37
CA PHE A 89 -36.41 12.26 1.67
C PHE A 89 -37.15 11.08 1.03
N ALA A 90 -38.48 11.08 1.13
CA ALA A 90 -39.34 10.10 0.48
C ALA A 90 -39.16 10.10 -1.04
N LEU A 91 -39.13 11.28 -1.68
CA LEU A 91 -38.93 11.40 -3.12
C LEU A 91 -37.54 10.91 -3.56
N ALA A 92 -36.49 11.29 -2.85
CA ALA A 92 -35.12 10.90 -3.18
C ALA A 92 -34.84 9.40 -2.98
N CYS A 93 -35.59 8.75 -2.09
CA CYS A 93 -35.39 7.34 -1.74
C CYS A 93 -36.41 6.38 -2.37
N SER A 94 -37.56 6.87 -2.85
CA SER A 94 -38.63 6.03 -3.38
C SER A 94 -38.79 6.21 -4.89
N ARG A 95 -39.17 5.13 -5.57
CA ARG A 95 -39.52 5.19 -7.00
C ARG A 95 -40.97 5.60 -7.22
N LEU A 96 -41.81 5.33 -6.22
CA LEU A 96 -43.23 5.61 -6.26
C LEU A 96 -43.67 6.28 -4.97
N LEU A 97 -44.26 7.46 -5.11
CA LEU A 97 -44.85 8.21 -4.02
C LEU A 97 -46.37 8.03 -4.03
N ILE A 98 -46.90 7.41 -3.00
CA ILE A 98 -48.34 7.28 -2.76
C ILE A 98 -48.81 8.57 -2.07
N VAL A 99 -49.72 9.28 -2.70
CA VAL A 99 -50.34 10.48 -2.14
C VAL A 99 -51.73 10.10 -1.65
N ASN A 100 -51.85 9.98 -0.34
CA ASN A 100 -53.10 9.63 0.31
C ASN A 100 -54.02 10.84 0.44
N MET A 101 -55.23 10.75 -0.10
CA MET A 101 -56.22 11.83 -0.10
C MET A 101 -57.59 11.29 0.34
N LEU A 102 -58.38 12.11 1.03
CA LEU A 102 -59.79 11.80 1.28
C LEU A 102 -60.65 12.43 0.16
N GLU A 103 -61.75 11.78 -0.24
CA GLU A 103 -62.64 12.29 -1.31
C GLU A 103 -63.08 13.74 -1.08
N ASP A 104 -63.43 14.10 0.15
CA ASP A 104 -63.90 15.44 0.56
C ASP A 104 -62.80 16.52 0.51
N GLN A 105 -61.53 16.09 0.44
CA GLN A 105 -60.38 16.99 0.35
C GLN A 105 -59.92 17.20 -1.10
N VAL A 106 -60.47 16.46 -2.07
CA VAL A 106 -60.14 16.62 -3.48
C VAL A 106 -60.61 17.99 -3.98
N GLY A 107 -59.70 18.76 -4.56
CA GLY A 107 -59.96 20.12 -5.06
C GLY A 107 -59.67 21.23 -4.05
N LEU A 108 -59.33 20.91 -2.79
CA LEU A 108 -58.85 21.89 -1.81
C LEU A 108 -57.33 22.06 -1.92
N TYR A 109 -56.84 23.29 -1.80
CA TYR A 109 -55.39 23.56 -1.88
C TYR A 109 -54.62 22.98 -0.68
N ASN A 110 -55.03 23.34 0.55
CA ASN A 110 -54.41 22.84 1.78
C ASN A 110 -54.83 21.39 2.06
N GLY A 111 -56.14 21.10 2.03
CA GLY A 111 -56.68 19.77 2.29
C GLY A 111 -56.21 18.70 1.30
N GLY A 112 -56.01 19.09 0.03
CA GLY A 112 -55.49 18.21 -1.02
C GLY A 112 -53.97 18.11 -1.05
N ASN A 113 -53.25 18.71 -0.10
CA ASN A 113 -51.79 18.76 -0.05
C ASN A 113 -51.12 19.34 -1.31
N LEU A 114 -51.79 20.22 -2.06
CA LEU A 114 -51.21 20.85 -3.26
C LEU A 114 -49.97 21.69 -2.91
N GLY A 115 -49.94 22.31 -1.73
CA GLY A 115 -48.76 23.01 -1.23
C GLY A 115 -47.55 22.09 -1.00
N LEU A 116 -47.77 20.88 -0.46
CA LEU A 116 -46.71 19.89 -0.30
C LEU A 116 -46.22 19.37 -1.65
N LEU A 117 -47.14 19.13 -2.59
CA LEU A 117 -46.79 18.66 -3.94
C LEU A 117 -46.04 19.73 -4.75
N ARG A 118 -46.37 21.01 -4.57
CA ARG A 118 -45.59 22.12 -5.12
C ARG A 118 -44.13 22.04 -4.69
N ILE A 119 -43.91 21.87 -3.39
CA ILE A 119 -42.56 21.72 -2.82
C ILE A 119 -41.86 20.50 -3.42
N VAL A 120 -42.54 19.35 -3.48
CA VAL A 120 -41.99 18.12 -4.09
C VAL A 120 -41.57 18.36 -5.54
N PHE A 121 -42.36 19.09 -6.33
CA PHE A 121 -42.04 19.40 -7.72
C PHE A 121 -40.89 20.41 -7.86
N GLU A 122 -40.88 21.49 -7.09
CA GLU A 122 -39.79 22.49 -7.07
C GLU A 122 -38.46 21.83 -6.73
N GLU A 123 -38.45 20.99 -5.70
CA GLU A 123 -37.24 20.31 -5.24
C GLU A 123 -36.79 19.23 -6.23
N HIS A 124 -37.73 18.49 -6.86
CA HIS A 124 -37.37 17.57 -7.94
C HIS A 124 -36.71 18.30 -9.12
N ILE A 125 -37.26 19.45 -9.52
CA ILE A 125 -36.65 20.28 -10.55
C ILE A 125 -35.28 20.81 -10.10
N ALA A 126 -35.12 21.20 -8.84
CA ALA A 126 -33.82 21.64 -8.33
C ALA A 126 -32.78 20.51 -8.34
N MET A 127 -33.18 19.28 -8.02
CA MET A 127 -32.32 18.08 -8.02
C MET A 127 -31.90 17.65 -9.44
N TYR A 128 -32.80 17.77 -10.42
CA TYR A 128 -32.63 17.12 -11.74
C TYR A 128 -32.79 18.02 -12.96
N GLY A 129 -33.39 19.20 -12.80
CA GLY A 129 -33.80 20.07 -13.91
C GLY A 129 -32.66 20.69 -14.71
N LYS A 130 -31.43 20.70 -14.16
CA LYS A 130 -30.21 21.19 -14.83
C LYS A 130 -29.39 20.09 -15.51
N LEU A 131 -29.79 18.84 -15.37
CA LEU A 131 -29.07 17.71 -15.95
C LEU A 131 -29.56 17.47 -17.38
N ASP A 132 -28.65 17.06 -18.27
CA ASP A 132 -28.99 16.70 -19.65
C ASP A 132 -30.07 15.60 -19.65
N LYS A 133 -31.16 15.81 -20.39
CA LYS A 133 -32.28 14.87 -20.52
C LYS A 133 -31.83 13.44 -20.81
N ARG A 134 -30.76 13.25 -21.61
CA ARG A 134 -30.23 11.92 -21.94
C ARG A 134 -29.47 11.27 -20.77
N GLN A 135 -28.88 12.06 -19.88
CA GLN A 135 -28.24 11.55 -18.67
C GLN A 135 -29.27 11.27 -17.57
N VAL A 136 -30.27 12.15 -17.43
CA VAL A 136 -31.41 11.95 -16.51
C VAL A 136 -32.15 10.69 -16.90
N GLU A 137 -32.63 10.53 -18.14
CA GLU A 137 -33.42 9.36 -18.54
C GLU A 137 -32.67 8.02 -18.43
N ARG A 138 -31.33 8.03 -18.42
CA ARG A 138 -30.48 6.83 -18.26
C ARG A 138 -30.20 6.43 -16.81
N VAL A 139 -30.31 7.37 -15.86
CA VAL A 139 -29.89 7.16 -14.46
C VAL A 139 -31.03 7.43 -13.47
N TYR A 140 -31.96 8.30 -13.84
CA TYR A 140 -33.04 8.84 -13.00
C TYR A 140 -34.38 8.77 -13.75
N HIS A 141 -35.29 7.98 -13.21
CA HIS A 141 -36.60 7.78 -13.84
C HIS A 141 -37.56 8.92 -13.56
N ARG A 142 -38.57 9.03 -14.44
CA ARG A 142 -39.75 9.86 -14.18
C ARG A 142 -40.39 9.42 -12.86
N PRO A 143 -40.51 10.31 -11.86
CA PRO A 143 -41.15 9.96 -10.61
C PRO A 143 -42.59 9.55 -10.86
N LYS A 144 -42.99 8.47 -10.17
CA LYS A 144 -44.33 7.93 -10.24
C LYS A 144 -45.11 8.34 -9.01
N PHE A 145 -46.29 8.88 -9.20
CA PHE A 145 -47.21 9.24 -8.15
C PHE A 145 -48.45 8.37 -8.24
N LEU A 146 -48.84 7.77 -7.12
CA LEU A 146 -50.11 7.09 -6.98
C LEU A 146 -51.01 7.90 -6.06
N PHE A 147 -52.00 8.57 -6.62
CA PHE A 147 -53.05 9.21 -5.84
C PHE A 147 -54.05 8.16 -5.37
N LEU A 148 -54.12 7.97 -4.07
CA LEU A 148 -55.04 7.03 -3.44
C LEU A 148 -56.16 7.81 -2.75
N ILE A 149 -57.35 7.73 -3.34
CA ILE A 149 -58.55 8.46 -2.88
C ILE A 149 -59.36 7.54 -1.95
N GLN A 150 -59.39 7.87 -0.67
CA GLN A 150 -60.12 7.13 0.34
C GLN A 150 -61.55 7.62 0.52
N ARG A 151 -62.37 6.72 1.12
CA ARG A 151 -63.76 6.96 1.51
C ARG A 151 -64.64 7.37 0.34
N LEU A 152 -64.36 6.80 -0.84
CA LEU A 152 -65.12 7.11 -2.04
C LEU A 152 -66.60 6.76 -1.83
N SER A 153 -67.45 7.78 -1.83
CA SER A 153 -68.90 7.70 -1.61
C SER A 153 -69.66 7.10 -2.80
N GLY A 154 -69.00 7.01 -3.97
CA GLY A 154 -69.60 6.59 -5.23
C GLY A 154 -70.43 7.66 -5.93
N ARG A 155 -70.62 8.84 -5.32
CA ARG A 155 -71.35 9.96 -5.94
C ARG A 155 -70.53 10.61 -7.06
N THR A 156 -69.22 10.75 -6.84
CA THR A 156 -68.30 11.32 -7.83
C THR A 156 -67.43 10.20 -8.39
N PRO A 157 -67.46 9.92 -9.70
CA PRO A 157 -66.60 8.90 -10.30
C PRO A 157 -65.12 9.24 -10.12
N LEU A 158 -64.26 8.24 -9.91
CA LEU A 158 -62.81 8.40 -9.77
C LEU A 158 -62.22 9.22 -10.93
N ALA A 159 -62.64 8.96 -12.18
CA ALA A 159 -62.18 9.70 -13.35
C ALA A 159 -62.47 11.21 -13.31
N SER A 160 -63.51 11.64 -12.58
CA SER A 160 -63.78 13.07 -12.36
C SER A 160 -62.87 13.65 -11.28
N LEU A 161 -62.67 12.93 -10.17
CA LEU A 161 -61.75 13.33 -9.11
C LEU A 161 -60.31 13.41 -9.62
N SER A 162 -59.88 12.44 -10.42
CA SER A 162 -58.57 12.43 -11.09
C SER A 162 -58.36 13.67 -11.95
N ARG A 163 -59.37 14.09 -12.74
CA ARG A 163 -59.30 15.31 -13.56
C ARG A 163 -59.15 16.57 -12.69
N THR A 164 -59.89 16.65 -11.58
CA THR A 164 -59.76 17.76 -10.63
C THR A 164 -58.37 17.82 -10.02
N VAL A 165 -57.81 16.67 -9.59
CA VAL A 165 -56.44 16.61 -9.05
C VAL A 165 -55.43 17.05 -10.10
N ILE A 166 -55.48 16.48 -11.31
CA ILE A 166 -54.55 16.85 -12.39
C ILE A 166 -54.63 18.34 -12.72
N SER A 167 -55.83 18.92 -12.83
CA SER A 167 -55.97 20.37 -13.08
C SER A 167 -55.36 21.23 -11.98
N GLY A 168 -55.49 20.81 -10.72
CA GLY A 168 -54.84 21.46 -9.59
C GLY A 168 -53.31 21.37 -9.67
N LEU A 169 -52.78 20.20 -10.05
CA LEU A 169 -51.35 20.00 -10.24
C LEU A 169 -50.80 20.77 -11.44
N ASP A 170 -51.54 20.90 -12.55
CA ASP A 170 -51.15 21.72 -13.70
C ASP A 170 -51.03 23.19 -13.27
N THR A 171 -51.97 23.68 -12.47
CA THR A 171 -51.90 25.05 -11.91
C THR A 171 -50.66 25.24 -11.03
N VAL A 172 -50.34 24.24 -10.21
CA VAL A 172 -49.12 24.24 -9.40
C VAL A 172 -47.88 24.21 -10.30
N TRP A 173 -47.84 23.33 -11.30
CA TRP A 173 -46.74 23.20 -12.24
C TRP A 173 -46.45 24.51 -12.95
N ASP A 174 -47.47 25.17 -13.49
CA ASP A 174 -47.34 26.43 -14.21
C ASP A 174 -46.82 27.57 -13.33
N SER A 175 -47.09 27.51 -12.01
CA SER A 175 -46.60 28.49 -11.04
C SER A 175 -45.13 28.33 -10.65
N ILE A 176 -44.50 27.19 -10.96
CA ILE A 176 -43.11 26.90 -10.61
C ILE A 176 -42.18 27.51 -11.66
N GLU A 177 -41.13 28.21 -11.20
CA GLU A 177 -40.03 28.67 -12.02
C GLU A 177 -39.20 27.48 -12.51
N LYS A 178 -39.13 27.32 -13.84
CA LYS A 178 -38.50 26.18 -14.52
C LYS A 178 -37.20 26.63 -15.23
N PRO A 179 -36.14 25.81 -15.21
CA PRO A 179 -34.98 25.98 -16.09
C PRO A 179 -35.36 25.98 -17.58
N GLU A 180 -34.54 26.60 -18.43
CA GLU A 180 -34.77 26.72 -19.89
C GLU A 180 -35.00 25.35 -20.55
N GLU A 181 -34.33 24.31 -20.06
CA GLU A 181 -34.36 22.95 -20.63
C GLU A 181 -35.74 22.27 -20.50
N ILE A 182 -36.53 22.65 -19.50
CA ILE A 182 -37.84 22.07 -19.20
C ILE A 182 -38.98 23.12 -19.21
N GLN A 183 -38.68 24.34 -19.66
CA GLN A 183 -39.62 25.47 -19.63
C GLN A 183 -40.93 25.17 -20.37
N ASP A 184 -40.86 24.48 -21.51
CA ASP A 184 -42.03 24.13 -22.34
C ASP A 184 -42.62 22.73 -22.03
N GLN A 185 -42.08 22.00 -21.05
CA GLN A 185 -42.56 20.64 -20.75
C GLN A 185 -43.86 20.65 -19.96
N ARG A 186 -44.78 19.75 -20.35
CA ARG A 186 -46.03 19.54 -19.63
C ARG A 186 -45.81 18.67 -18.39
N LEU A 187 -46.64 18.89 -17.35
CA LEU A 187 -46.56 18.15 -16.09
C LEU A 187 -46.57 16.62 -16.32
N GLN A 188 -47.46 16.12 -17.18
CA GLN A 188 -47.65 14.69 -17.45
C GLN A 188 -46.57 14.10 -18.38
N GLU A 189 -45.76 14.96 -19.02
CA GLU A 189 -44.57 14.52 -19.76
C GLU A 189 -43.37 14.36 -18.81
N TYR A 190 -43.38 15.06 -17.68
CA TYR A 190 -42.31 15.04 -16.68
C TYR A 190 -42.56 14.02 -15.56
N PHE A 191 -43.79 13.91 -15.06
CA PHE A 191 -44.19 12.97 -14.01
C PHE A 191 -45.25 11.99 -14.49
N THR A 192 -45.25 10.78 -13.91
CA THR A 192 -46.27 9.76 -14.18
C THR A 192 -47.29 9.72 -13.05
N PHE A 193 -48.57 9.81 -13.38
CA PHE A 193 -49.66 9.81 -12.39
C PHE A 193 -50.56 8.58 -12.56
N HIS A 194 -50.82 7.91 -11.45
CA HIS A 194 -51.80 6.85 -11.33
C HIS A 194 -52.83 7.23 -10.28
N PHE A 195 -54.05 6.72 -10.44
CA PHE A 195 -55.15 6.97 -9.52
C PHE A 195 -55.76 5.64 -9.10
N GLU A 196 -56.06 5.52 -7.81
CA GLU A 196 -56.81 4.42 -7.23
C GLU A 196 -57.78 4.94 -6.19
N SER A 197 -58.84 4.18 -5.93
CA SER A 197 -59.81 4.52 -4.89
C SER A 197 -60.04 3.38 -3.93
N LEU A 198 -60.14 3.71 -2.65
CA LEU A 198 -60.57 2.77 -1.62
C LEU A 198 -61.92 3.20 -1.03
N PRO A 199 -62.87 2.27 -0.82
CA PRO A 199 -64.11 2.56 -0.12
C PRO A 199 -63.84 2.85 1.37
N ASP A 200 -64.87 3.24 2.11
CA ASP A 200 -64.72 3.46 3.55
C ASP A 200 -64.49 2.14 4.30
N PHE A 201 -63.39 2.06 5.06
CA PHE A 201 -62.97 0.85 5.76
C PHE A 201 -64.00 0.34 6.79
N LEU A 202 -64.68 1.24 7.48
CA LEU A 202 -65.62 0.89 8.56
C LEU A 202 -66.98 0.48 8.01
N HIS A 203 -67.45 1.14 6.94
CA HIS A 203 -68.79 0.90 6.39
C HIS A 203 -68.80 -0.19 5.31
N ALA A 204 -67.68 -0.44 4.63
CA ALA A 204 -67.59 -1.35 3.48
C ALA A 204 -66.33 -2.23 3.53
N SER A 205 -66.11 -2.93 4.65
CA SER A 205 -64.87 -3.67 4.91
C SER A 205 -64.56 -4.77 3.89
N GLU A 206 -65.55 -5.51 3.39
CA GLU A 206 -65.32 -6.56 2.37
C GLU A 206 -64.85 -5.96 1.04
N GLN A 207 -65.51 -4.91 0.57
CA GLN A 207 -65.12 -4.20 -0.65
C GLN A 207 -63.75 -3.54 -0.47
N TYR A 208 -63.48 -2.93 0.70
CA TYR A 208 -62.17 -2.37 1.02
C TYR A 208 -61.07 -3.43 0.91
N ASN A 209 -61.26 -4.60 1.52
CA ASN A 209 -60.27 -5.67 1.47
C ASN A 209 -60.05 -6.16 0.02
N SER A 210 -61.11 -6.24 -0.78
CA SER A 210 -61.02 -6.57 -2.21
C SER A 210 -60.18 -5.54 -2.98
N GLU A 211 -60.48 -4.25 -2.82
CA GLU A 211 -59.74 -3.17 -3.51
C GLU A 211 -58.29 -3.07 -3.03
N VAL A 212 -58.02 -3.27 -1.74
CA VAL A 212 -56.65 -3.32 -1.21
C VAL A 212 -55.87 -4.50 -1.79
N ASN A 213 -56.51 -5.66 -1.98
CA ASN A 213 -55.88 -6.80 -2.66
C ASN A 213 -55.63 -6.52 -4.15
N SER A 214 -56.54 -5.81 -4.81
CA SER A 214 -56.34 -5.34 -6.19
C SER A 214 -55.14 -4.40 -6.29
N LEU A 215 -55.08 -3.40 -5.40
CA LEU A 215 -53.95 -2.48 -5.26
C LEU A 215 -52.64 -3.23 -5.02
N ARG A 216 -52.62 -4.21 -4.10
CA ARG A 216 -51.43 -5.03 -3.82
C ARG A 216 -50.91 -5.70 -5.09
N LYS A 217 -51.78 -6.29 -5.91
CA LYS A 217 -51.37 -6.96 -7.17
C LYS A 217 -50.58 -6.02 -8.08
N ARG A 218 -50.99 -4.74 -8.17
CA ARG A 218 -50.29 -3.72 -8.96
C ARG A 218 -48.88 -3.38 -8.45
N PHE A 219 -48.54 -3.72 -7.21
CA PHE A 219 -47.20 -3.53 -6.63
C PHE A 219 -46.30 -4.78 -6.67
N VAL A 220 -46.88 -5.97 -6.85
CA VAL A 220 -46.13 -7.22 -6.69
C VAL A 220 -46.09 -8.08 -7.94
N ASP A 221 -47.10 -7.98 -8.81
CA ASP A 221 -47.18 -8.76 -10.04
C ASP A 221 -46.39 -8.07 -11.16
N LYS A 222 -45.10 -8.41 -11.28
CA LYS A 222 -44.19 -7.88 -12.31
C LYS A 222 -44.63 -8.21 -13.75
N GLN A 223 -45.51 -9.20 -13.97
CA GLN A 223 -45.97 -9.60 -15.31
C GLN A 223 -47.23 -8.86 -15.75
N SER A 224 -47.96 -8.25 -14.81
CA SER A 224 -49.18 -7.51 -15.11
C SER A 224 -48.91 -6.28 -15.97
N SER A 225 -49.81 -5.98 -16.91
CA SER A 225 -49.81 -4.70 -17.63
C SER A 225 -49.97 -3.50 -16.70
N ASP A 226 -50.61 -3.72 -15.55
CA ASP A 226 -50.99 -2.68 -14.58
C ASP A 226 -49.98 -2.54 -13.44
N TYR A 227 -48.82 -3.21 -13.56
CA TYR A 227 -47.72 -3.12 -12.61
C TYR A 227 -47.22 -1.67 -12.53
N LEU A 228 -47.32 -1.07 -11.34
CA LEU A 228 -47.02 0.35 -11.13
C LEU A 228 -45.54 0.67 -11.34
N LEU A 229 -44.66 -0.28 -11.07
CA LEU A 229 -43.21 -0.12 -11.19
C LEU A 229 -42.68 -0.70 -12.52
N LYS A 230 -43.54 -0.88 -13.53
CA LYS A 230 -43.14 -1.35 -14.88
C LYS A 230 -42.18 -0.38 -15.57
N ASP A 231 -41.37 -0.91 -16.49
CA ASP A 231 -40.39 -0.16 -17.30
C ASP A 231 -39.38 0.62 -16.45
N ALA A 232 -39.13 0.11 -15.24
CA ALA A 232 -38.13 0.58 -14.31
C ALA A 232 -36.77 -0.03 -14.68
N ASP A 233 -35.76 0.80 -14.98
CA ASP A 233 -34.37 0.31 -14.93
C ASP A 233 -34.04 -0.06 -13.47
N PRO A 234 -33.06 -0.96 -13.25
CA PRO A 234 -32.63 -1.35 -11.92
C PRO A 234 -32.35 -0.11 -11.06
N ASN A 235 -32.53 -0.22 -9.74
CA ASN A 235 -32.22 0.90 -8.84
C ASN A 235 -30.81 1.42 -9.08
N ALA A 236 -30.62 2.74 -8.96
CA ALA A 236 -29.29 3.33 -9.08
C ALA A 236 -28.36 2.89 -7.93
N ILE A 237 -28.94 2.47 -6.80
CA ILE A 237 -28.23 2.11 -5.57
C ILE A 237 -28.45 0.64 -5.28
N SER A 238 -27.37 -0.09 -4.99
CA SER A 238 -27.45 -1.47 -4.55
C SER A 238 -27.90 -1.56 -3.08
N ALA A 239 -28.59 -2.65 -2.73
CA ALA A 239 -29.21 -2.82 -1.43
C ALA A 239 -28.23 -2.80 -0.23
N ASP A 240 -26.95 -3.11 -0.48
CA ASP A 240 -25.86 -3.06 0.49
C ASP A 240 -25.29 -1.65 0.75
N GLY A 241 -25.59 -0.69 -0.11
CA GLY A 241 -25.27 0.74 0.06
C GLY A 241 -26.48 1.62 0.39
N LEU A 242 -27.68 1.03 0.46
CA LEU A 242 -28.93 1.78 0.65
C LEU A 242 -29.02 2.49 2.01
N ASP A 243 -28.48 1.88 3.07
CA ASP A 243 -28.44 2.49 4.40
C ASP A 243 -27.52 3.72 4.44
N LEU A 244 -26.35 3.63 3.80
CA LEU A 244 -25.43 4.75 3.66
C LEU A 244 -26.04 5.85 2.79
N TYR A 245 -26.67 5.50 1.67
CA TYR A 245 -27.39 6.46 0.83
C TYR A 245 -28.45 7.23 1.63
N MET A 246 -29.33 6.52 2.33
CA MET A 246 -30.38 7.14 3.14
C MET A 246 -29.79 8.07 4.22
N GLN A 247 -28.68 7.68 4.87
CA GLN A 247 -28.01 8.54 5.84
C GLN A 247 -27.46 9.81 5.20
N THR A 248 -26.82 9.70 4.04
CA THR A 248 -26.26 10.83 3.30
C THR A 248 -27.35 11.81 2.84
N ILE A 249 -28.43 11.31 2.25
CA ILE A 249 -29.57 12.15 1.85
C ILE A 249 -30.18 12.85 3.06
N TRP A 250 -30.42 12.13 4.15
CA TRP A 250 -30.97 12.74 5.37
C TRP A 250 -30.02 13.78 5.98
N GLY A 251 -28.70 13.54 5.92
CA GLY A 251 -27.68 14.49 6.34
C GLY A 251 -27.75 15.81 5.59
N ALA A 252 -27.77 15.75 4.25
CA ALA A 252 -27.87 16.93 3.39
C ALA A 252 -29.18 17.71 3.61
N LEU A 253 -30.31 16.99 3.75
CA LEU A 253 -31.60 17.61 4.07
C LEU A 253 -31.63 18.28 5.44
N ARG A 254 -30.88 17.75 6.42
CA ARG A 254 -30.77 18.37 7.75
C ARG A 254 -30.02 19.70 7.71
N THR A 255 -28.95 19.80 6.91
CA THR A 255 -28.14 21.01 6.79
C THR A 255 -28.72 22.06 5.84
N ASN A 256 -29.87 21.77 5.20
CA ASN A 256 -30.49 22.60 4.15
C ASN A 256 -29.53 22.85 2.96
N GLU A 257 -28.62 21.91 2.71
CA GLU A 257 -27.79 21.95 1.50
C GLU A 257 -28.64 21.59 0.28
N ASN A 258 -28.34 22.21 -0.88
CA ASN A 258 -28.99 21.86 -2.13
C ASN A 258 -28.72 20.37 -2.43
N LEU A 259 -29.79 19.57 -2.54
CA LEU A 259 -29.67 18.14 -2.74
C LEU A 259 -29.25 17.84 -4.19
N ASN A 260 -27.98 17.49 -4.41
CA ASN A 260 -27.47 17.06 -5.71
C ASN A 260 -27.36 15.54 -5.78
N LEU A 261 -28.41 14.84 -6.20
CA LEU A 261 -28.48 13.38 -6.21
C LEU A 261 -27.41 12.68 -7.09
N PRO A 262 -27.07 13.18 -8.30
CA PRO A 262 -25.88 12.72 -9.04
C PRO A 262 -24.60 12.74 -8.23
N GLY A 263 -24.32 13.87 -7.58
CA GLY A 263 -23.16 13.99 -6.69
C GLY A 263 -23.23 12.99 -5.54
N GLN A 264 -24.41 12.78 -4.94
CA GLN A 264 -24.57 11.82 -3.84
C GLN A 264 -24.39 10.37 -4.28
N HIS A 265 -24.78 10.00 -5.51
CA HIS A 265 -24.54 8.66 -6.06
C HIS A 265 -23.05 8.42 -6.32
N GLU A 266 -22.35 9.42 -6.86
CA GLU A 266 -20.90 9.33 -7.07
C GLU A 266 -20.15 9.22 -5.72
N LEU A 267 -20.50 10.06 -4.74
CA LEU A 267 -19.95 10.00 -3.39
C LEU A 267 -20.22 8.65 -2.71
N LEU A 268 -21.44 8.11 -2.87
CA LEU A 268 -21.78 6.78 -2.37
C LEU A 268 -20.93 5.70 -3.03
N ALA A 269 -20.80 5.73 -4.36
CA ALA A 269 -19.98 4.77 -5.09
C ALA A 269 -18.53 4.83 -4.62
N GLN A 270 -17.97 6.03 -4.43
CA GLN A 270 -16.63 6.22 -3.86
C GLN A 270 -16.51 5.63 -2.45
N ALA A 271 -17.47 5.92 -1.56
CA ALA A 271 -17.46 5.42 -0.19
C ALA A 271 -17.59 3.88 -0.12
N MET A 272 -18.41 3.28 -0.99
CA MET A 272 -18.58 1.83 -1.07
C MET A 272 -17.33 1.15 -1.62
N CYS A 273 -16.75 1.70 -2.68
CA CYS A 273 -15.47 1.23 -3.23
C CYS A 273 -14.33 1.33 -2.21
N GLU A 274 -14.27 2.43 -1.44
CA GLU A 274 -13.32 2.62 -0.35
C GLU A 274 -13.48 1.57 0.76
N ARG A 275 -14.74 1.25 1.13
CA ARG A 275 -15.02 0.24 2.14
C ARG A 275 -14.57 -1.16 1.70
N ILE A 276 -14.81 -1.52 0.44
CA ILE A 276 -14.34 -2.79 -0.14
C ILE A 276 -12.81 -2.83 -0.11
N LEU A 277 -12.15 -1.77 -0.60
CA LEU A 277 -10.69 -1.63 -0.56
C LEU A 277 -10.15 -1.83 0.86
N THR A 278 -10.69 -1.11 1.84
CA THR A 278 -10.24 -1.15 3.23
C THR A 278 -10.41 -2.56 3.81
N SER A 279 -11.58 -3.18 3.61
CA SER A 279 -11.87 -4.52 4.10
C SER A 279 -10.94 -5.58 3.51
N LEU A 280 -10.60 -5.47 2.22
CA LEU A 280 -9.64 -6.38 1.57
C LEU A 280 -8.23 -6.19 2.12
N LEU A 281 -7.76 -4.95 2.32
CA LEU A 281 -6.45 -4.70 2.92
C LEU A 281 -6.37 -5.23 4.36
N GLU A 282 -7.41 -5.03 5.18
CA GLU A 282 -7.49 -5.59 6.53
C GLU A 282 -7.45 -7.12 6.52
N LYS A 283 -8.17 -7.76 5.59
CA LYS A 283 -8.18 -9.22 5.42
C LYS A 283 -6.78 -9.78 5.09
N TYR A 284 -5.98 -9.06 4.31
CA TYR A 284 -4.63 -9.49 3.93
C TYR A 284 -3.54 -9.04 4.89
N ARG A 285 -3.82 -8.09 5.78
CA ARG A 285 -2.86 -7.55 6.74
C ARG A 285 -2.09 -8.63 7.51
N PRO A 286 -2.74 -9.68 8.06
CA PRO A 286 -2.02 -10.75 8.77
C PRO A 286 -1.00 -11.50 7.90
N LYS A 287 -1.27 -11.64 6.59
CA LYS A 287 -0.33 -12.28 5.65
C LYS A 287 0.95 -11.44 5.50
N PHE A 288 0.81 -10.13 5.33
CA PHE A 288 1.96 -9.20 5.26
C PHE A 288 2.74 -9.16 6.58
N ASP A 289 2.04 -9.08 7.71
CA ASP A 289 2.67 -9.02 9.03
C ASP A 289 3.47 -10.29 9.35
N ALA A 290 3.00 -11.47 8.92
CA ALA A 290 3.72 -12.73 9.08
C ALA A 290 5.07 -12.74 8.33
N GLN A 291 5.14 -12.19 7.11
CA GLN A 291 6.40 -12.09 6.37
C GLN A 291 7.31 -11.02 6.96
N SER A 292 6.72 -9.90 7.42
CA SER A 292 7.46 -8.86 8.13
C SER A 292 8.16 -9.41 9.37
N ALA A 293 7.50 -10.29 10.14
CA ALA A 293 8.11 -10.94 11.29
C ALA A 293 9.34 -11.79 10.92
N ILE A 294 9.26 -12.59 9.86
CA ILE A 294 10.38 -13.41 9.36
C ILE A 294 11.56 -12.51 8.93
N LEU A 295 11.28 -11.41 8.24
CA LEU A 295 12.31 -10.44 7.83
C LEU A 295 12.91 -9.70 9.03
N ASN A 296 12.14 -9.43 10.07
CA ASN A 296 12.66 -8.78 11.28
C ASN A 296 13.62 -9.69 12.08
N GLU A 297 13.52 -11.01 11.91
CA GLU A 297 14.51 -11.97 12.43
C GLU A 297 15.83 -12.00 11.64
N GLY A 298 15.94 -11.20 10.56
CA GLY A 298 17.13 -11.14 9.71
C GLY A 298 17.20 -12.23 8.63
N LYS A 299 16.11 -12.99 8.43
CA LYS A 299 16.03 -14.04 7.41
C LYS A 299 15.70 -13.48 6.03
N VAL A 300 16.08 -14.21 5.00
CA VAL A 300 15.71 -13.95 3.60
C VAL A 300 14.59 -14.91 3.24
N ILE A 301 13.52 -14.41 2.62
CA ILE A 301 12.36 -15.22 2.22
C ILE A 301 12.52 -15.63 0.76
N ASP A 302 12.49 -16.93 0.49
CA ASP A 302 12.51 -17.45 -0.88
C ASP A 302 11.21 -17.10 -1.61
N ASP A 303 11.33 -16.77 -2.90
CA ASP A 303 10.20 -16.45 -3.79
C ASP A 303 9.25 -15.34 -3.30
N LEU A 304 9.73 -14.44 -2.44
CA LEU A 304 8.95 -13.32 -1.91
C LEU A 304 8.24 -12.52 -3.02
N GLY A 305 8.91 -12.25 -4.13
CA GLY A 305 8.29 -11.54 -5.27
C GLY A 305 7.09 -12.25 -5.88
N SER A 306 7.16 -13.58 -6.02
CA SER A 306 6.06 -14.40 -6.55
C SER A 306 4.85 -14.35 -5.61
N LEU A 307 5.11 -14.47 -4.31
CA LEU A 307 4.11 -14.40 -3.26
C LEU A 307 3.42 -13.02 -3.19
N LEU A 308 4.18 -11.93 -3.29
CA LEU A 308 3.64 -10.56 -3.33
C LEU A 308 2.79 -10.31 -4.58
N ARG A 309 3.25 -10.76 -5.76
CA ARG A 309 2.48 -10.69 -7.01
C ARG A 309 1.19 -11.50 -6.92
N GLY A 310 1.26 -12.70 -6.33
CA GLY A 310 0.10 -13.55 -6.08
C GLY A 310 -0.96 -12.86 -5.21
N TRP A 311 -0.55 -12.30 -4.07
CA TRP A 311 -1.48 -11.57 -3.20
C TRP A 311 -2.08 -10.34 -3.85
N LYS A 312 -1.26 -9.55 -4.55
CA LYS A 312 -1.76 -8.39 -5.31
C LYS A 312 -2.81 -8.83 -6.34
N SER A 313 -2.54 -9.89 -7.10
CA SER A 313 -3.49 -10.41 -8.09
C SER A 313 -4.78 -10.91 -7.43
N GLU A 314 -4.69 -11.64 -6.32
CA GLU A 314 -5.86 -12.16 -5.59
C GLU A 314 -6.72 -11.02 -5.02
N ILE A 315 -6.08 -10.00 -4.42
CA ILE A 315 -6.74 -8.79 -3.91
C ILE A 315 -7.47 -8.06 -5.04
N LEU A 316 -6.82 -7.85 -6.19
CA LEU A 316 -7.42 -7.13 -7.31
C LEU A 316 -8.59 -7.88 -7.92
N VAL A 317 -8.52 -9.21 -8.06
CA VAL A 317 -9.65 -10.02 -8.55
C VAL A 317 -10.85 -9.89 -7.61
N LEU A 318 -10.65 -10.02 -6.31
CA LEU A 318 -11.73 -9.87 -5.32
C LEU A 318 -12.34 -8.47 -5.35
N TYR A 319 -11.50 -7.44 -5.46
CA TYR A 319 -11.95 -6.06 -5.59
C TYR A 319 -12.78 -5.86 -6.85
N ASP A 320 -12.28 -6.30 -8.01
CA ASP A 320 -12.95 -6.14 -9.30
C ASP A 320 -14.31 -6.88 -9.29
N GLU A 321 -14.40 -8.06 -8.66
CA GLU A 321 -15.66 -8.80 -8.49
C GLU A 321 -16.69 -8.08 -7.61
N GLU A 322 -16.27 -7.51 -6.49
CA GLU A 322 -17.16 -6.83 -5.55
C GLU A 322 -17.57 -5.43 -6.05
N ALA A 323 -16.61 -4.69 -6.64
CA ALA A 323 -16.76 -3.30 -7.03
C ALA A 323 -17.37 -3.07 -8.41
N ARG A 324 -17.43 -4.10 -9.29
CA ARG A 324 -17.97 -3.99 -10.67
C ARG A 324 -19.39 -3.43 -10.78
N ARG A 325 -20.18 -3.52 -9.70
CA ARG A 325 -21.56 -3.03 -9.67
C ARG A 325 -21.63 -1.50 -9.55
N TYR A 326 -20.62 -0.87 -8.95
CA TYR A 326 -20.60 0.58 -8.71
C TYR A 326 -20.14 1.36 -9.94
N LEU A 327 -20.29 2.69 -9.87
CA LEU A 327 -19.91 3.61 -10.93
C LEU A 327 -18.44 3.40 -11.35
N GLN A 328 -18.19 3.29 -12.65
CA GLN A 328 -16.88 2.95 -13.19
C GLN A 328 -15.80 3.98 -12.84
N SER A 329 -16.13 5.27 -12.77
CA SER A 329 -15.19 6.32 -12.36
C SER A 329 -14.68 6.08 -10.95
N ALA A 330 -15.59 5.88 -9.98
CA ALA A 330 -15.26 5.60 -8.59
C ALA A 330 -14.50 4.27 -8.42
N ASN A 331 -14.93 3.21 -9.11
CA ASN A 331 -14.22 1.93 -9.12
C ASN A 331 -12.78 2.09 -9.62
N THR A 332 -12.60 2.72 -10.78
CA THR A 332 -11.27 2.89 -11.40
C THR A 332 -10.33 3.71 -10.50
N GLU A 333 -10.82 4.83 -9.96
CA GLU A 333 -10.07 5.67 -9.02
C GLU A 333 -9.60 4.88 -7.80
N LYS A 334 -10.54 4.18 -7.13
CA LYS A 334 -10.22 3.40 -5.92
C LYS A 334 -9.40 2.16 -6.21
N ARG A 335 -9.53 1.56 -7.40
CA ARG A 335 -8.66 0.49 -7.86
C ARG A 335 -7.20 0.94 -7.95
N TYR A 336 -6.93 2.15 -8.45
CA TYR A 336 -5.56 2.71 -8.43
C TYR A 336 -5.05 2.90 -7.00
N THR A 337 -5.87 3.46 -6.11
CA THR A 337 -5.53 3.60 -4.68
C THR A 337 -5.22 2.25 -4.01
N LEU A 338 -5.95 1.19 -4.36
CA LEU A 338 -5.71 -0.16 -3.88
C LEU A 338 -4.36 -0.71 -4.37
N VAL A 339 -4.02 -0.47 -5.65
CA VAL A 339 -2.72 -0.85 -6.21
C VAL A 339 -1.59 -0.16 -5.45
N ASP A 340 -1.69 1.16 -5.25
CA ASP A 340 -0.68 1.95 -4.52
C ASP A 340 -0.53 1.48 -3.06
N SER A 341 -1.63 1.12 -2.40
CA SER A 341 -1.62 0.57 -1.05
C SER A 341 -0.92 -0.79 -0.97
N CYS A 342 -1.20 -1.67 -1.94
CA CYS A 342 -0.52 -2.96 -2.05
C CYS A 342 0.97 -2.78 -2.32
N HIS A 343 1.35 -1.86 -3.21
CA HIS A 343 2.75 -1.53 -3.46
C HIS A 343 3.44 -0.98 -2.21
N SER A 344 2.79 -0.10 -1.45
CA SER A 344 3.34 0.46 -0.21
C SER A 344 3.64 -0.62 0.84
N GLU A 345 2.71 -1.55 1.09
CA GLU A 345 2.95 -2.65 2.03
C GLU A 345 4.02 -3.63 1.52
N ALA A 346 3.99 -3.96 0.23
CA ALA A 346 4.97 -4.85 -0.37
C ALA A 346 6.38 -4.24 -0.42
N TYR A 347 6.52 -2.92 -0.59
CA TYR A 347 7.79 -2.21 -0.61
C TYR A 347 8.54 -2.28 0.74
N LYS A 348 7.80 -2.27 1.86
CA LYS A 348 8.39 -2.47 3.20
C LYS A 348 9.06 -3.85 3.33
N LEU A 349 8.44 -4.88 2.77
CA LEU A 349 9.00 -6.23 2.73
C LEU A 349 10.18 -6.31 1.77
N PHE A 350 10.09 -5.69 0.60
CA PHE A 350 11.17 -5.62 -0.38
C PHE A 350 12.45 -5.00 0.19
N THR A 351 12.35 -3.82 0.80
CA THR A 351 13.50 -3.13 1.40
C THR A 351 14.13 -3.93 2.54
N SER A 352 13.30 -4.58 3.37
CA SER A 352 13.78 -5.46 4.45
C SER A 352 14.47 -6.71 3.92
N GLN A 353 13.93 -7.32 2.85
CA GLN A 353 14.54 -8.44 2.14
C GLN A 353 15.93 -8.08 1.60
N LEU A 354 16.08 -6.95 0.91
CA LEU A 354 17.37 -6.51 0.37
C LEU A 354 18.41 -6.28 1.46
N ARG A 355 17.99 -5.67 2.59
CA ARG A 355 18.86 -5.47 3.75
C ARG A 355 19.35 -6.80 4.32
N ASN A 356 18.46 -7.76 4.51
CA ASN A 356 18.81 -9.06 5.06
C ASN A 356 19.70 -9.87 4.10
N LEU A 357 19.40 -9.82 2.81
CA LEU A 357 20.21 -10.43 1.76
C LEU A 357 21.63 -9.87 1.75
N ARG A 358 21.77 -8.54 1.82
CA ARG A 358 23.08 -7.88 1.94
C ARG A 358 23.85 -8.41 3.14
N ASN A 359 23.23 -8.44 4.32
CA ASN A 359 23.88 -8.92 5.54
C ASN A 359 24.30 -10.40 5.43
N SER A 360 23.45 -11.24 4.84
CA SER A 360 23.75 -12.66 4.59
C SER A 360 24.93 -12.83 3.63
N ILE A 361 24.96 -12.06 2.53
CA ILE A 361 26.06 -12.05 1.57
C ILE A 361 27.36 -11.62 2.26
N LEU A 362 27.34 -10.53 3.03
CA LEU A 362 28.52 -10.03 3.72
C LEU A 362 29.08 -11.07 4.71
N ALA A 363 28.22 -11.75 5.47
CA ALA A 363 28.64 -12.82 6.37
C ALA A 363 29.25 -14.02 5.62
N SER A 364 28.67 -14.42 4.49
CA SER A 364 29.24 -15.50 3.66
C SER A 364 30.56 -15.10 3.01
N PHE A 365 30.70 -13.82 2.64
CA PHE A 365 31.91 -13.30 2.03
C PHE A 365 33.07 -13.21 3.03
N ASP A 366 32.80 -12.94 4.31
CA ASP A 366 33.84 -12.98 5.36
C ASP A 366 34.49 -14.35 5.47
N VAL A 367 33.71 -15.43 5.37
CA VAL A 367 34.24 -16.80 5.38
C VAL A 367 35.17 -17.05 4.18
N VAL A 368 34.81 -16.52 3.00
CA VAL A 368 35.66 -16.59 1.80
C VAL A 368 36.96 -15.80 2.00
N LEU A 369 36.89 -14.62 2.64
CA LEU A 369 38.06 -13.81 2.93
C LEU A 369 39.00 -14.48 3.94
N GLU A 370 38.47 -15.17 4.95
CA GLU A 370 39.27 -15.93 5.90
C GLU A 370 40.04 -17.08 5.24
N ASP A 371 39.39 -17.83 4.34
CA ASP A 371 40.04 -18.90 3.57
C ASP A 371 41.12 -18.35 2.63
N ALA A 372 40.79 -17.27 1.90
CA ALA A 372 41.69 -16.61 0.97
C ALA A 372 42.89 -15.93 1.66
N ALA A 373 42.78 -15.51 2.93
CA ALA A 373 43.81 -14.75 3.63
C ALA A 373 45.16 -15.47 3.76
N SER A 374 45.17 -16.81 3.68
CA SER A 374 46.39 -17.63 3.75
C SER A 374 47.08 -17.85 2.40
N LYS A 375 46.47 -17.39 1.30
CA LYS A 375 46.91 -17.64 -0.07
C LYS A 375 47.87 -16.56 -0.59
N GLU A 376 48.57 -16.88 -1.68
CA GLU A 376 49.44 -15.92 -2.37
C GLU A 376 48.63 -14.79 -3.05
N ASP A 377 49.25 -13.64 -3.32
CA ASP A 377 48.59 -12.44 -3.88
C ASP A 377 47.71 -12.76 -5.11
N SER A 378 48.22 -13.57 -6.05
CA SER A 378 47.48 -13.88 -7.29
C SER A 378 46.24 -14.75 -7.05
N GLU A 379 46.31 -15.70 -6.11
CA GLU A 379 45.21 -16.59 -5.76
C GLU A 379 44.18 -15.85 -4.91
N PHE A 380 44.61 -14.97 -4.00
CA PHE A 380 43.74 -14.07 -3.24
C PHE A 380 42.91 -13.16 -4.16
N ASP A 381 43.56 -12.49 -5.12
CA ASP A 381 42.87 -11.60 -6.06
C ASP A 381 41.87 -12.36 -6.94
N ALA A 382 42.21 -13.58 -7.38
CA ALA A 382 41.32 -14.43 -8.16
C ALA A 382 40.09 -14.89 -7.36
N ILE A 383 40.28 -15.45 -6.15
CA ILE A 383 39.20 -15.94 -5.29
C ILE A 383 38.25 -14.81 -4.90
N THR A 384 38.79 -13.65 -4.50
CA THR A 384 37.99 -12.52 -4.06
C THR A 384 37.21 -11.88 -5.21
N SER A 385 37.79 -11.80 -6.41
CA SER A 385 37.10 -11.30 -7.60
C SER A 385 35.98 -12.23 -8.05
N GLU A 386 36.23 -13.54 -8.08
CA GLU A 386 35.21 -14.52 -8.45
C GLU A 386 34.05 -14.54 -7.44
N ALA A 387 34.35 -14.56 -6.14
CA ALA A 387 33.34 -14.53 -5.09
C ALA A 387 32.53 -13.23 -5.12
N LYS A 388 33.18 -12.08 -5.36
CA LYS A 388 32.50 -10.79 -5.52
C LYS A 388 31.49 -10.84 -6.67
N ASN A 389 31.89 -11.26 -7.86
CA ASN A 389 31.00 -11.35 -9.03
C ASN A 389 29.82 -12.29 -8.75
N ARG A 390 30.08 -13.46 -8.14
CA ARG A 390 29.03 -14.43 -7.77
C ARG A 390 27.99 -13.83 -6.81
N HIS A 391 28.44 -13.07 -5.81
CA HIS A 391 27.53 -12.42 -4.86
C HIS A 391 26.77 -11.23 -5.47
N GLU A 392 27.41 -10.48 -6.37
CA GLU A 392 26.75 -9.43 -7.15
C GLU A 392 25.62 -10.01 -8.01
N ASP A 393 25.89 -11.11 -8.74
CA ASP A 393 24.90 -11.80 -9.56
C ASP A 393 23.74 -12.35 -8.72
N ALA A 394 24.05 -12.97 -7.57
CA ALA A 394 23.04 -13.49 -6.64
C ALA A 394 22.15 -12.38 -6.08
N PHE A 395 22.73 -11.24 -5.70
CA PHE A 395 21.96 -10.09 -5.23
C PHE A 395 21.06 -9.53 -6.32
N ALA A 396 21.60 -9.34 -7.53
CA ALA A 396 20.86 -8.80 -8.66
C ALA A 396 19.69 -9.71 -9.06
N LEU A 397 19.89 -11.03 -9.04
CA LEU A 397 18.84 -12.00 -9.31
C LEU A 397 17.69 -11.87 -8.30
N VAL A 398 17.98 -11.94 -7.00
CA VAL A 398 16.94 -11.86 -5.95
C VAL A 398 16.26 -10.49 -5.94
N ALA A 399 17.02 -9.41 -6.14
CA ALA A 399 16.46 -8.05 -6.21
C ALA A 399 15.49 -7.91 -7.39
N THR A 400 15.87 -8.44 -8.57
CA THR A 400 15.03 -8.40 -9.77
C THR A 400 13.78 -9.28 -9.64
N THR A 401 13.90 -10.49 -9.09
CA THR A 401 12.74 -11.40 -8.95
C THR A 401 11.76 -10.93 -7.86
N THR A 402 12.26 -10.23 -6.84
CA THR A 402 11.45 -9.67 -5.75
C THR A 402 10.79 -8.35 -6.13
N ALA A 403 11.41 -7.56 -7.00
CA ALA A 403 10.83 -6.32 -7.50
C ALA A 403 9.50 -6.59 -8.25
N ILE A 404 8.54 -5.67 -8.08
CA ILE A 404 7.27 -5.72 -8.80
C ILE A 404 7.37 -4.77 -10.01
N GLU A 405 7.18 -5.33 -11.21
CA GLU A 405 7.41 -4.65 -12.50
C GLU A 405 6.66 -3.32 -12.64
N ASP A 406 5.40 -3.27 -12.21
CA ASP A 406 4.55 -2.08 -12.35
C ASP A 406 4.70 -1.06 -11.21
N ALA A 407 5.61 -1.31 -10.27
CA ALA A 407 5.86 -0.46 -9.10
C ALA A 407 7.11 0.43 -9.26
N ASN A 408 7.90 0.23 -10.32
CA ASN A 408 9.14 0.96 -10.61
C ASN A 408 10.12 1.03 -9.42
N TRP A 409 10.24 -0.06 -8.65
CA TRP A 409 11.15 -0.09 -7.51
C TRP A 409 12.61 -0.22 -7.95
N ASP A 410 13.41 0.77 -7.58
CA ASP A 410 14.85 0.76 -7.83
C ASP A 410 15.60 0.06 -6.67
N TRP A 411 16.55 -0.80 -7.04
CA TRP A 411 17.47 -1.49 -6.12
C TRP A 411 18.93 -1.13 -6.39
N GLN A 412 19.21 -0.25 -7.35
CA GLN A 412 20.57 0.13 -7.72
C GLN A 412 21.36 0.73 -6.57
N ASP A 413 20.74 1.53 -5.70
CA ASP A 413 21.45 2.12 -4.56
C ASP A 413 21.84 1.07 -3.52
N ALA A 414 20.95 0.10 -3.25
CA ALA A 414 21.27 -1.03 -2.37
C ALA A 414 22.39 -1.91 -2.97
N PHE A 415 22.43 -2.07 -4.29
CA PHE A 415 23.49 -2.77 -5.00
C PHE A 415 24.83 -2.01 -4.96
N LYS A 416 24.82 -0.69 -5.15
CA LYS A 416 26.02 0.16 -5.00
C LYS A 416 26.59 0.06 -3.59
N GLU A 417 25.73 0.07 -2.57
CA GLU A 417 26.14 -0.08 -1.17
C GLU A 417 26.80 -1.45 -0.93
N LEU A 418 26.19 -2.54 -1.42
CA LEU A 418 26.81 -3.88 -1.36
C LEU A 418 28.19 -3.91 -2.04
N ASN A 419 28.31 -3.37 -3.25
CA ASN A 419 29.57 -3.38 -3.99
C ASN A 419 30.67 -2.58 -3.26
N SER A 420 30.29 -1.43 -2.68
CA SER A 420 31.17 -0.63 -1.83
C SER A 420 31.65 -1.42 -0.62
N ASP A 421 30.75 -2.10 0.08
CA ASP A 421 31.06 -2.89 1.28
C ASP A 421 31.98 -4.08 0.95
N LEU A 422 31.69 -4.83 -0.12
CA LEU A 422 32.55 -5.93 -0.59
C LEU A 422 33.95 -5.43 -0.93
N SER A 423 34.02 -4.34 -1.71
CA SER A 423 35.30 -3.74 -2.10
C SER A 423 36.10 -3.22 -0.91
N HIS A 424 35.43 -2.65 0.09
CA HIS A 424 36.05 -2.20 1.32
C HIS A 424 36.61 -3.39 2.13
N ARG A 425 35.85 -4.48 2.26
CA ARG A 425 36.30 -5.70 2.97
C ARG A 425 37.50 -6.37 2.31
N ILE A 426 37.53 -6.44 0.97
CA ILE A 426 38.71 -6.93 0.23
C ILE A 426 39.95 -6.08 0.56
N ARG A 427 39.83 -4.75 0.50
CA ARG A 427 40.94 -3.82 0.82
C ARG A 427 41.41 -3.97 2.27
N ALA A 428 40.48 -4.11 3.21
CA ALA A 428 40.80 -4.30 4.62
C ALA A 428 41.56 -5.62 4.85
N SER A 429 41.03 -6.73 4.33
CA SER A 429 41.66 -8.06 4.45
C SER A 429 43.05 -8.10 3.79
N ASN A 430 43.20 -7.53 2.59
CA ASN A 430 44.51 -7.47 1.92
C ASN A 430 45.52 -6.62 2.70
N LYS A 431 45.08 -5.52 3.34
CA LYS A 431 45.93 -4.70 4.20
C LYS A 431 46.39 -5.45 5.45
N GLU A 432 45.50 -6.22 6.07
CA GLU A 432 45.82 -7.04 7.25
C GLU A 432 46.79 -8.17 6.89
N ARG A 433 46.57 -8.87 5.77
CA ARG A 433 47.48 -9.89 5.25
C ARG A 433 48.89 -9.34 5.00
N LYS A 434 49.00 -8.21 4.30
CA LYS A 434 50.30 -7.55 4.07
C LYS A 434 50.97 -7.03 5.34
N ALA A 435 50.22 -6.79 6.41
CA ALA A 435 50.76 -6.40 7.70
C ALA A 435 51.35 -7.57 8.49
N THR A 436 50.95 -8.81 8.22
CA THR A 436 51.42 -10.02 8.92
C THR A 436 52.55 -10.76 8.18
N GLU A 437 52.72 -10.53 6.88
CA GLU A 437 53.80 -11.12 6.07
C GLU A 437 55.21 -10.71 6.51
N PRO A 438 56.18 -11.65 6.58
CA PRO A 438 57.59 -11.34 6.83
C PRO A 438 58.20 -10.46 5.74
N LEU A 439 59.01 -9.47 6.14
CA LEU A 439 59.74 -8.63 5.20
C LEU A 439 61.04 -9.33 4.78
N THR A 440 61.26 -9.53 3.49
CA THR A 440 62.48 -10.17 2.97
C THR A 440 63.29 -9.18 2.12
N ALA A 441 64.61 -9.19 2.24
CA ALA A 441 65.53 -8.47 1.37
C ALA A 441 66.71 -9.39 1.02
N SER A 442 67.21 -9.29 -0.21
CA SER A 442 68.40 -10.02 -0.66
C SER A 442 69.37 -9.09 -1.38
N LYS A 443 70.67 -9.34 -1.25
CA LYS A 443 71.72 -8.58 -1.93
C LYS A 443 72.88 -9.50 -2.30
N ASP A 444 73.17 -9.52 -3.60
CA ASP A 444 74.33 -10.22 -4.16
C ASP A 444 75.31 -9.17 -4.69
N GLU A 445 76.56 -9.21 -4.24
CA GLU A 445 77.55 -8.18 -4.57
C GLU A 445 78.95 -8.77 -4.67
N TRP A 446 79.64 -8.44 -5.76
CA TRP A 446 81.07 -8.62 -5.89
C TRP A 446 81.77 -7.55 -5.06
N VAL A 447 82.32 -7.95 -3.91
CA VAL A 447 82.98 -7.02 -2.98
C VAL A 447 84.42 -6.72 -3.41
N GLU A 448 85.01 -7.62 -4.19
CA GLU A 448 86.25 -7.46 -4.96
C GLU A 448 86.09 -8.25 -6.29
N SER A 449 87.06 -8.15 -7.21
CA SER A 449 87.00 -8.81 -8.53
C SER A 449 86.73 -10.31 -8.47
N ASP A 450 87.21 -10.97 -7.41
CA ASP A 450 87.21 -12.42 -7.25
C ASP A 450 86.45 -12.89 -6.00
N LYS A 451 85.59 -12.03 -5.41
CA LYS A 451 84.91 -12.32 -4.14
C LYS A 451 83.44 -11.90 -4.18
N LEU A 452 82.54 -12.87 -4.00
CA LEU A 452 81.09 -12.67 -4.03
C LEU A 452 80.49 -12.88 -2.63
N ILE A 453 79.62 -11.96 -2.21
CA ILE A 453 78.77 -12.12 -1.03
C ILE A 453 77.31 -12.06 -1.45
N ALA A 454 76.54 -13.10 -1.13
CA ALA A 454 75.11 -13.19 -1.30
C ALA A 454 74.43 -13.26 0.06
N SER A 455 73.66 -12.24 0.42
CA SER A 455 72.98 -12.16 1.72
C SER A 455 71.48 -12.11 1.54
N LYS A 456 70.74 -12.90 2.33
CA LYS A 456 69.27 -12.88 2.39
C LYS A 456 68.81 -12.67 3.83
N ALA A 457 68.08 -11.58 4.07
CA ALA A 457 67.52 -11.22 5.36
C ALA A 457 66.00 -11.37 5.34
N THR A 458 65.43 -12.03 6.35
CA THR A 458 63.98 -12.20 6.55
C THR A 458 63.61 -11.72 7.95
N LEU A 459 62.84 -10.64 8.04
CA LEU A 459 62.35 -10.05 9.28
C LEU A 459 60.87 -10.38 9.48
N TYR A 460 60.59 -11.22 10.47
CA TYR A 460 59.24 -11.53 10.92
C TYR A 460 58.66 -10.37 11.72
N ARG A 461 57.33 -10.23 11.67
CA ARG A 461 56.60 -9.12 12.30
C ARG A 461 56.65 -9.14 13.83
N ASP A 462 57.04 -10.26 14.43
CA ASP A 462 57.29 -10.38 15.87
C ASP A 462 58.70 -9.90 16.29
N GLY A 463 59.50 -9.43 15.33
CA GLY A 463 60.85 -8.90 15.52
C GLY A 463 61.97 -9.92 15.31
N MET A 464 61.68 -11.19 15.02
CA MET A 464 62.71 -12.17 14.67
C MET A 464 63.32 -11.86 13.30
N LEU A 465 64.64 -11.77 13.22
CA LEU A 465 65.40 -11.56 11.99
C LEU A 465 66.26 -12.81 11.73
N VAL A 466 66.09 -13.42 10.56
CA VAL A 466 66.95 -14.50 10.07
C VAL A 466 67.76 -13.99 8.90
N VAL A 467 69.08 -14.17 8.94
CA VAL A 467 70.00 -13.70 7.92
C VAL A 467 70.86 -14.87 7.46
N GLU A 468 70.75 -15.19 6.19
CA GLU A 468 71.63 -16.11 5.50
C GLU A 468 72.72 -15.29 4.80
N VAL A 469 73.98 -15.64 5.01
CA VAL A 469 75.13 -15.04 4.33
C VAL A 469 75.92 -16.14 3.67
N LYS A 470 75.95 -16.12 2.34
CA LYS A 470 76.78 -16.99 1.52
C LYS A 470 77.95 -16.19 0.97
N VAL A 471 79.15 -16.75 1.08
CA VAL A 471 80.39 -16.16 0.58
C VAL A 471 81.06 -17.14 -0.36
N ASP A 472 81.40 -16.69 -1.56
CA ASP A 472 82.11 -17.47 -2.58
C ASP A 472 83.40 -16.72 -2.96
N ASN A 473 84.55 -17.37 -2.78
CA ASN A 473 85.88 -16.80 -3.00
C ASN A 473 86.59 -17.49 -4.17
N TYR A 474 86.97 -16.71 -5.16
CA TYR A 474 87.71 -17.16 -6.35
C TYR A 474 89.19 -16.75 -6.32
N ASP A 475 89.62 -15.95 -5.33
CA ASP A 475 91.03 -15.56 -5.16
C ASP A 475 91.89 -16.80 -4.80
N PRO A 476 93.03 -17.04 -5.47
CA PRO A 476 93.87 -18.21 -5.18
C PRO A 476 94.57 -18.20 -3.82
N PHE A 477 94.85 -17.02 -3.26
CA PHE A 477 95.77 -16.85 -2.13
C PHE A 477 95.16 -16.16 -0.90
N HIS A 478 94.15 -15.31 -1.08
CA HIS A 478 93.53 -14.55 0.00
C HIS A 478 92.13 -15.08 0.33
N GLY A 479 91.83 -15.21 1.61
CA GLY A 479 90.49 -15.59 2.07
C GLY A 479 89.51 -14.42 2.08
N LEU A 480 88.23 -14.71 1.88
CA LEU A 480 87.10 -13.80 2.00
C LEU A 480 86.51 -13.89 3.41
N ARG A 481 86.42 -12.75 4.10
CA ARG A 481 85.78 -12.60 5.40
C ARG A 481 84.54 -11.74 5.27
N GLY A 482 83.40 -12.38 5.01
CA GLY A 482 82.13 -11.69 4.89
C GLY A 482 81.75 -10.92 6.16
N ARG A 483 81.54 -9.61 6.02
CA ARG A 483 80.94 -8.74 7.03
C ARG A 483 79.63 -8.22 6.50
N VAL A 484 78.54 -8.42 7.24
CA VAL A 484 77.19 -7.99 6.84
C VAL A 484 76.55 -7.16 7.96
N LEU A 485 75.85 -6.10 7.58
CA LEU A 485 75.10 -5.23 8.48
C LEU A 485 73.73 -4.96 7.84
N ILE A 486 72.67 -5.18 8.60
CA ILE A 486 71.30 -4.93 8.14
C ILE A 486 70.76 -3.69 8.84
N VAL A 487 70.19 -2.78 8.05
CA VAL A 487 69.49 -1.60 8.54
C VAL A 487 68.02 -1.72 8.15
N VAL A 488 67.14 -1.69 9.14
CA VAL A 488 65.69 -1.73 8.98
C VAL A 488 65.17 -0.29 8.93
N ARG A 489 64.36 0.03 7.92
CA ARG A 489 63.72 1.34 7.76
C ARG A 489 62.20 1.25 7.86
N ASP A 490 61.58 2.32 8.36
CA ASP A 490 60.13 2.49 8.27
C ASP A 490 59.71 3.08 6.91
N LYS A 491 58.40 3.26 6.73
CA LYS A 491 57.79 3.77 5.48
C LYS A 491 58.24 5.18 5.13
N ASP A 492 58.68 5.97 6.11
CA ASP A 492 59.16 7.33 5.92
C ASP A 492 60.67 7.36 5.58
N GLY A 493 61.31 6.19 5.45
CA GLY A 493 62.73 6.04 5.12
C GLY A 493 63.67 6.19 6.32
N ASN A 494 63.13 6.39 7.53
CA ASN A 494 63.93 6.54 8.74
C ASN A 494 64.50 5.20 9.18
N ALA A 495 65.78 5.18 9.58
CA ALA A 495 66.39 3.99 10.17
C ALA A 495 65.83 3.75 11.57
N ILE A 496 65.20 2.59 11.76
CA ILE A 496 64.52 2.22 13.02
C ILE A 496 65.21 1.05 13.73
N GLY A 497 66.00 0.27 13.01
CA GLY A 497 66.74 -0.87 13.55
C GLY A 497 68.04 -1.10 12.81
N VAL A 498 69.07 -1.56 13.51
CA VAL A 498 70.35 -1.97 12.92
C VAL A 498 70.87 -3.22 13.61
N THR A 499 71.53 -4.12 12.88
CA THR A 499 72.18 -5.28 13.50
C THR A 499 73.56 -4.89 14.03
N ASN A 500 74.14 -5.69 14.94
CA ASN A 500 75.60 -5.67 15.06
C ASN A 500 76.23 -6.23 13.78
N GLU A 501 77.52 -5.99 13.59
CA GLU A 501 78.28 -6.56 12.47
C GLU A 501 78.21 -8.09 12.52
N LEU A 502 77.54 -8.68 11.54
CA LEU A 502 77.46 -10.12 11.35
C LEU A 502 78.75 -10.58 10.68
N ARG A 503 79.36 -11.61 11.27
CA ARG A 503 80.69 -12.08 10.92
C ARG A 503 80.59 -13.49 10.37
N SER A 504 80.67 -13.61 9.06
CA SER A 504 80.73 -14.91 8.38
C SER A 504 82.07 -15.58 8.66
N SER A 505 82.04 -16.91 8.64
CA SER A 505 83.20 -17.78 8.61
C SER A 505 84.07 -17.43 7.40
N THR A 506 85.40 -17.55 7.53
CA THR A 506 86.30 -17.22 6.41
C THR A 506 86.19 -18.31 5.33
N ALA A 507 85.91 -17.90 4.09
CA ALA A 507 86.13 -18.73 2.91
C ALA A 507 87.58 -18.56 2.46
N CYS A 508 88.32 -19.64 2.31
CA CYS A 508 89.76 -19.58 2.06
C CYS A 508 90.07 -19.43 0.57
N GLY A 509 91.34 -19.16 0.23
CA GLY A 509 91.75 -19.05 -1.17
C GLY A 509 91.58 -20.38 -1.90
N THR A 510 91.36 -20.35 -3.21
CA THR A 510 91.08 -21.57 -3.99
C THR A 510 92.23 -22.58 -4.00
N PHE A 511 93.46 -22.19 -3.63
CA PHE A 511 94.61 -23.07 -3.49
C PHE A 511 94.88 -23.54 -2.06
N ASP A 512 94.04 -23.19 -1.07
CA ASP A 512 94.17 -23.69 0.30
C ASP A 512 93.61 -25.13 0.40
N PRO A 513 94.47 -26.15 0.66
CA PRO A 513 94.01 -27.54 0.72
C PRO A 513 93.27 -27.89 2.02
N PHE A 514 93.19 -26.97 2.99
CA PHE A 514 92.63 -27.22 4.32
C PHE A 514 91.29 -26.51 4.59
N CYS A 515 90.79 -25.70 3.66
CA CYS A 515 89.61 -24.87 3.90
C CYS A 515 88.85 -24.55 2.60
N SER A 516 87.51 -24.68 2.62
CA SER A 516 86.67 -24.43 1.44
C SER A 516 86.71 -22.96 1.01
N SER A 517 86.59 -22.76 -0.30
CA SER A 517 86.48 -21.46 -0.96
C SER A 517 85.06 -20.90 -0.97
N ASP A 518 84.08 -21.66 -0.47
CA ASP A 518 82.70 -21.26 -0.27
C ASP A 518 82.24 -21.51 1.18
N ARG A 519 81.37 -20.65 1.71
CA ARG A 519 80.72 -20.84 3.02
C ARG A 519 79.31 -20.29 3.02
N SER A 520 78.46 -20.85 3.89
CA SER A 520 77.13 -20.32 4.19
C SER A 520 76.92 -20.30 5.70
N ASP A 521 76.61 -19.13 6.25
CA ASP A 521 76.36 -18.93 7.68
C ASP A 521 74.95 -18.39 7.89
N TRP A 522 74.31 -18.81 8.99
CA TRP A 522 72.98 -18.36 9.40
C TRP A 522 73.07 -17.58 10.70
N PHE A 523 72.48 -16.38 10.72
CA PHE A 523 72.39 -15.53 11.90
C PHE A 523 70.94 -15.31 12.27
N THR A 524 70.60 -15.67 13.50
CA THR A 524 69.28 -15.38 14.08
C THR A 524 69.43 -14.28 15.12
N LEU A 525 68.73 -13.18 14.87
CA LEU A 525 68.72 -11.99 15.71
C LEU A 525 67.28 -11.63 16.08
N ARG A 526 67.12 -10.78 17.09
CA ARG A 526 65.82 -10.30 17.54
C ARG A 526 65.84 -8.80 17.74
N PHE A 527 64.92 -8.13 17.05
CA PHE A 527 64.48 -6.78 17.36
C PHE A 527 63.25 -6.81 18.27
N PRO A 528 62.94 -5.71 18.97
CA PRO A 528 61.62 -5.54 19.59
C PRO A 528 60.50 -5.65 18.55
N ARG A 529 59.34 -6.17 18.97
CA ARG A 529 58.13 -6.29 18.13
C ARG A 529 57.73 -4.99 17.43
N SER A 530 58.01 -3.84 18.05
CA SER A 530 57.74 -2.53 17.47
C SER A 530 58.53 -2.25 16.18
N VAL A 531 59.76 -2.78 16.07
CA VAL A 531 60.59 -2.66 14.87
C VAL A 531 60.05 -3.57 13.76
N GLY A 532 59.77 -4.84 14.06
CA GLY A 532 59.21 -5.79 13.09
C GLY A 532 57.88 -5.32 12.47
N ARG A 533 57.00 -4.70 13.27
CA ARG A 533 55.72 -4.12 12.81
C ARG A 533 55.88 -2.86 11.97
N ARG A 534 56.89 -2.03 12.24
CA ARG A 534 57.13 -0.76 11.54
C ARG A 534 58.01 -0.90 10.29
N ALA A 535 58.74 -2.02 10.19
CA ALA A 535 59.65 -2.28 9.09
C ALA A 535 58.93 -2.27 7.74
N ALA A 536 59.43 -1.43 6.82
CA ALA A 536 58.97 -1.34 5.45
C ALA A 536 60.02 -1.86 4.46
N VAL A 537 61.30 -1.57 4.70
CA VAL A 537 62.43 -1.98 3.84
C VAL A 537 63.63 -2.37 4.72
N MET A 538 64.46 -3.29 4.24
CA MET A 538 65.76 -3.60 4.83
C MET A 538 66.89 -3.33 3.83
N ASP A 539 67.88 -2.54 4.26
CA ASP A 539 69.11 -2.34 3.50
C ASP A 539 70.18 -3.33 4.00
N ILE A 540 70.87 -3.98 3.07
CA ILE A 540 71.98 -4.88 3.36
C ILE A 540 73.30 -4.19 2.95
N TYR A 541 74.18 -3.99 3.92
CA TYR A 541 75.54 -3.54 3.70
C TYR A 541 76.49 -4.71 3.89
N GLN A 542 77.34 -4.98 2.90
CA GLN A 542 78.26 -6.10 2.93
C GLN A 542 79.63 -5.73 2.36
N ARG A 543 80.68 -6.42 2.82
CA ARG A 543 82.06 -6.22 2.36
C ARG A 543 82.98 -7.37 2.75
N ASP A 544 84.14 -7.46 2.10
CA ASP A 544 85.24 -8.31 2.53
C ASP A 544 86.13 -7.60 3.58
N GLY A 545 86.28 -8.22 4.76
CA GLY A 545 87.26 -7.77 5.74
C GLY A 545 87.04 -6.37 6.35
N GLY A 546 87.98 -5.97 7.21
CA GLY A 546 87.90 -4.78 8.08
C GLY A 546 86.61 -4.69 8.94
N SER A 547 86.37 -3.56 9.62
CA SER A 547 85.11 -3.32 10.35
C SER A 547 84.09 -2.45 9.61
N LEU A 548 82.84 -2.92 9.49
CA LEU A 548 81.66 -2.10 9.16
C LEU A 548 81.29 -1.08 10.26
N GLY A 549 82.14 -0.93 11.29
CA GLY A 549 81.93 -0.07 12.44
C GLY A 549 81.68 1.40 12.12
N ASN A 550 82.23 1.94 11.02
CA ASN A 550 81.93 3.32 10.60
C ASN A 550 80.48 3.48 10.11
N VAL A 551 79.96 2.48 9.40
CA VAL A 551 78.56 2.44 8.95
C VAL A 551 77.64 2.25 10.15
N LEU A 552 77.99 1.32 11.05
CA LEU A 552 77.26 1.10 12.29
C LEU A 552 77.22 2.36 13.16
N LYS A 553 78.36 3.04 13.37
CA LYS A 553 78.45 4.30 14.15
C LYS A 553 77.55 5.39 13.58
N LYS A 554 77.56 5.58 12.25
CA LYS A 554 76.69 6.55 11.56
C LYS A 554 75.21 6.33 11.89
N PHE A 555 74.79 5.07 12.01
CA PHE A 555 73.41 4.75 12.36
C PHE A 555 73.15 4.79 13.87
N LEU A 556 74.12 4.45 14.72
CA LEU A 556 74.01 4.58 16.19
C LEU A 556 73.85 6.03 16.66
N GLU A 557 74.33 7.00 15.88
CA GLU A 557 74.13 8.44 16.12
C GLU A 557 72.69 8.90 15.82
N VAL A 558 71.88 8.07 15.12
CA VAL A 558 70.46 8.36 14.87
C VAL A 558 69.66 8.16 16.16
N ALA A 559 69.03 9.23 16.63
CA ALA A 559 68.22 9.21 17.85
C ALA A 559 67.14 8.11 17.78
N LYS A 560 67.11 7.23 18.78
CA LYS A 560 66.13 6.13 18.96
C LYS A 560 66.28 4.92 18.03
N ILE A 561 67.43 4.74 17.35
CA ILE A 561 67.68 3.49 16.63
C ILE A 561 67.82 2.31 17.59
N VAL A 562 67.28 1.15 17.22
CA VAL A 562 67.36 -0.08 18.04
C VAL A 562 68.40 -1.04 17.48
N VAL A 563 69.27 -1.57 18.33
CA VAL A 563 70.24 -2.60 17.93
C VAL A 563 69.66 -4.00 18.14
N ALA A 564 69.72 -4.85 17.12
CA ALA A 564 69.27 -6.23 17.23
C ALA A 564 70.17 -7.02 18.19
N VAL A 565 69.57 -7.84 19.05
CA VAL A 565 70.28 -8.73 19.97
C VAL A 565 70.29 -10.14 19.39
N ARG A 566 71.31 -10.94 19.72
CA ARG A 566 71.33 -12.36 19.33
C ARG A 566 70.12 -13.07 19.94
N ALA A 567 69.33 -13.74 19.10
CA ALA A 567 68.11 -14.41 19.51
C ALA A 567 68.41 -15.65 20.35
#